data_AF-A0A9P3GMN9-F1
#
_entry.id   AF-A0A9P3GMN9-F1
#
_cell.length_a   1.000
_cell.length_b   1.000
_cell.length_c   1.000
_cell.angle_alpha   90.00
_cell.angle_beta   90.00
_cell.angle_gamma   90.00
#
_symmetry.space_group_name_H-M   'P 1'
#
loop_
_entity.id
_entity.type
_entity.pdbx_description
1 polymer ?
#
loop_
_entity_poly.entity_id
_entity_poly.type
_entity_poly.pdbx_seq_one_letter_code
_entity_poly.pdbx_strand_id
1 'polypeptide(L)'
;MTQEPWYLTGIVVRTEGIQFVRPDKSWRPRVAVSLVGTAHCHSTDLGCDGQNPNLKVPFILHDVDYHTKLDIKVWHHARTKKKGRKPHLIGSAYVTLGELQRRQENPDANVIVSLKCPPSQKRSPAVGSRQSNIASLTVRLRTPSTSPSISSEATLVGSEDDSVRDEGVPDDGVASDASKSTSRRCDTPEDIPDILPAAGASGLKRRRKRSKLKPYSLDTDDEAGSSSSSCSSRPCTPFPQEDNYTYSYDGDADTSFEVISQGPMCYGDDLDSCCPAILPHYSTETLEVYRPSAVEWMLDSFAPYHEMSDPSCDFSRVLTRLTTEWYAVGGCLLATAALNAAVFGYSTPTLVDIDSIAMKAVTVGAIASGIGLVADVWFLVVYNGSDAAKFQRLAQDLYGTYFFFCLTCRLPMLCLFAAVCSLLVFLLAVAQGAWSTAVLVMCCAAGVLLTLQYLVYGAHRTINFALWLVWRTGRACGALFRRTATPPATDQPPAGQAMTQTALSAS
;
A
#
# COMPACT_ATOMS: atom_id res chain seq x y z
N MET A 1 -5.23 -52.98 -12.64
CA MET A 1 -4.08 -52.07 -12.46
C MET A 1 -4.54 -50.95 -11.56
N THR A 2 -4.13 -50.93 -10.29
CA THR A 2 -4.43 -49.85 -9.36
C THR A 2 -3.51 -48.68 -9.69
N GLN A 3 -4.05 -47.56 -10.15
CA GLN A 3 -3.26 -46.34 -10.37
C GLN A 3 -2.76 -45.83 -9.01
N GLU A 4 -1.49 -45.42 -8.94
CA GLU A 4 -0.95 -44.77 -7.75
C GLU A 4 -1.70 -43.45 -7.49
N PRO A 5 -2.04 -43.14 -6.23
CA PRO A 5 -2.75 -41.92 -5.90
C PRO A 5 -1.86 -40.69 -6.10
N TRP A 6 -2.49 -39.57 -6.42
CA TRP A 6 -1.80 -38.29 -6.49
C TRP A 6 -1.72 -37.67 -5.10
N TYR A 7 -0.59 -37.05 -4.77
CA TYR A 7 -0.40 -36.39 -3.48
C TYR A 7 -0.41 -34.89 -3.67
N LEU A 8 -1.43 -34.24 -3.13
CA LEU A 8 -1.52 -32.79 -3.09
C LEU A 8 -1.00 -32.34 -1.72
N THR A 9 0.32 -32.21 -1.63
CA THR A 9 1.03 -31.87 -0.39
C THR A 9 1.18 -30.35 -0.28
N GLY A 10 0.51 -29.73 0.69
CA GLY A 10 0.74 -28.32 1.00
C GLY A 10 -0.10 -27.35 0.16
N ILE A 11 -1.43 -27.44 0.26
CA ILE A 11 -2.35 -26.55 -0.48
C ILE A 11 -2.29 -25.09 -0.01
N VAL A 12 -1.68 -24.76 1.13
CA VAL A 12 -1.66 -23.37 1.58
C VAL A 12 -0.35 -23.04 2.29
N VAL A 13 0.66 -22.63 1.52
CA VAL A 13 1.89 -22.07 2.10
C VAL A 13 1.64 -20.64 2.58
N ARG A 14 0.88 -19.85 1.82
CA ARG A 14 0.54 -18.48 2.15
C ARG A 14 -0.69 -18.04 1.36
N THR A 15 -1.49 -17.17 1.94
CA THR A 15 -2.47 -16.38 1.19
C THR A 15 -2.00 -14.94 1.13
N GLU A 16 -1.89 -14.38 -0.06
CA GLU A 16 -1.56 -12.95 -0.25
C GLU A 16 -2.79 -12.21 -0.74
N GLY A 17 -2.91 -10.92 -0.40
CA GLY A 17 -4.00 -10.06 -0.88
C GLY A 17 -5.37 -10.27 -0.23
N ILE A 18 -5.52 -11.11 0.81
CA ILE A 18 -6.80 -11.33 1.51
C ILE A 18 -7.08 -10.25 2.59
N GLN A 19 -6.23 -9.23 2.72
CA GLN A 19 -6.32 -8.16 3.73
C GLN A 19 -7.60 -7.29 3.62
N PHE A 20 -8.41 -7.47 2.57
CA PHE A 20 -9.69 -6.79 2.42
C PHE A 20 -10.77 -7.30 3.38
N VAL A 21 -10.61 -8.52 3.89
CA VAL A 21 -11.55 -9.03 4.89
C VAL A 21 -11.09 -8.54 6.24
N ARG A 22 -11.93 -7.71 6.89
CA ARG A 22 -11.59 -7.05 8.16
C ARG A 22 -10.94 -8.06 9.11
N PRO A 23 -9.76 -7.77 9.66
CA PRO A 23 -9.16 -8.59 10.70
C PRO A 23 -10.01 -8.43 11.96
N ASP A 24 -11.12 -9.17 12.02
CA ASP A 24 -11.72 -9.51 13.30
C ASP A 24 -10.63 -10.22 14.12
N LYS A 25 -10.63 -10.06 15.44
CA LYS A 25 -9.62 -10.63 16.38
C LYS A 25 -9.45 -12.17 16.27
N SER A 26 -10.16 -12.84 15.38
CA SER A 26 -10.08 -14.28 15.12
C SER A 26 -10.31 -14.63 13.64
N TRP A 27 -9.64 -13.93 12.73
CA TRP A 27 -9.59 -14.33 11.32
C TRP A 27 -9.00 -15.74 11.17
N ARG A 28 -9.77 -16.69 10.62
CA ARG A 28 -9.32 -18.06 10.33
C ARG A 28 -9.94 -18.55 9.03
N PRO A 29 -9.24 -18.39 7.89
CA PRO A 29 -9.74 -18.86 6.61
C PRO A 29 -9.71 -20.39 6.55
N ARG A 30 -10.71 -20.98 5.91
CA ARG A 30 -10.83 -22.41 5.64
C ARG A 30 -10.72 -22.62 4.14
N VAL A 31 -9.73 -23.38 3.72
CA VAL A 31 -9.56 -23.77 2.31
C VAL A 31 -10.22 -25.12 2.10
N ALA A 32 -11.17 -25.18 1.19
CA ALA A 32 -11.85 -26.40 0.76
C ALA A 32 -11.46 -26.69 -0.69
N VAL A 33 -11.03 -27.92 -0.95
CA VAL A 33 -10.68 -28.42 -2.27
C VAL A 33 -11.57 -29.60 -2.59
N SER A 34 -12.41 -29.42 -3.62
CA SER A 34 -13.32 -30.45 -4.12
C SER A 34 -12.92 -30.85 -5.53
N LEU A 35 -13.00 -32.15 -5.80
CA LEU A 35 -12.78 -32.72 -7.12
C LEU A 35 -14.08 -32.65 -7.90
N VAL A 36 -14.04 -32.07 -9.09
CA VAL A 36 -15.24 -31.90 -9.90
C VAL A 36 -15.64 -33.26 -10.47
N GLY A 37 -16.84 -33.72 -10.14
CA GLY A 37 -17.37 -34.99 -10.60
C GLY A 37 -17.18 -36.14 -9.60
N THR A 38 -16.52 -35.92 -8.47
CA THR A 38 -16.43 -36.91 -7.39
C THR A 38 -16.96 -36.33 -6.07
N ALA A 39 -17.28 -37.19 -5.11
CA ALA A 39 -17.73 -36.77 -3.78
C ALA A 39 -16.56 -36.38 -2.85
N HIS A 40 -15.32 -36.41 -3.34
CA HIS A 40 -14.14 -36.11 -2.55
C HIS A 40 -14.00 -34.61 -2.32
N CYS A 41 -14.06 -34.21 -1.05
CA CYS A 41 -13.87 -32.85 -0.60
C CYS A 41 -12.95 -32.85 0.62
N HIS A 42 -11.82 -32.15 0.50
CA HIS A 42 -10.87 -31.97 1.58
C HIS A 42 -10.93 -30.52 2.06
N SER A 43 -10.83 -30.31 3.36
CA SER A 43 -10.88 -28.98 3.96
C SER A 43 -9.78 -28.83 5.00
N THR A 44 -9.17 -27.65 5.09
CA THR A 44 -8.17 -27.32 6.11
C THR A 44 -8.31 -25.88 6.57
N ASP A 45 -8.19 -25.71 7.88
CA ASP A 45 -8.25 -24.42 8.56
C ASP A 45 -6.84 -23.81 8.62
N LEU A 46 -6.74 -22.54 8.25
CA LEU A 46 -5.50 -21.76 8.28
C LEU A 46 -5.38 -20.95 9.56
N GLY A 47 -4.13 -20.61 9.89
CA GLY A 47 -3.77 -19.69 10.95
C GLY A 47 -4.26 -18.26 10.68
N CYS A 48 -4.15 -17.41 11.69
CA CYS A 48 -4.56 -16.01 11.60
C CYS A 48 -3.70 -15.21 10.59
N ASP A 49 -2.48 -15.68 10.34
CA ASP A 49 -1.52 -15.19 9.36
C ASP A 49 -1.75 -15.76 7.94
N GLY A 50 -2.74 -16.65 7.78
CA GLY A 50 -3.02 -17.33 6.51
C GLY A 50 -2.08 -18.49 6.19
N GLN A 51 -1.24 -18.93 7.13
CA GLN A 51 -0.39 -20.12 6.97
C GLN A 51 -1.14 -21.39 7.41
N ASN A 52 -0.85 -22.53 6.78
CA ASN A 52 -1.40 -23.81 7.23
C ASN A 52 -0.59 -24.37 8.42
N PRO A 53 -1.16 -24.49 9.63
CA PRO A 53 -0.44 -25.09 10.76
C PRO A 53 -0.14 -26.58 10.57
N ASN A 54 -0.87 -27.26 9.68
CA ASN A 54 -0.77 -28.70 9.43
C ASN A 54 -0.07 -29.02 8.11
N LEU A 55 1.15 -28.51 7.91
CA LEU A 55 1.95 -28.77 6.69
C LEU A 55 2.31 -30.25 6.47
N LYS A 56 2.18 -31.09 7.51
CA LYS A 56 2.62 -32.50 7.49
C LYS A 56 1.62 -33.48 6.87
N VAL A 57 0.37 -33.08 6.64
CA VAL A 57 -0.67 -33.99 6.14
C VAL A 57 -0.97 -33.69 4.67
N PRO A 58 -0.48 -34.52 3.72
CA PRO A 58 -0.85 -34.38 2.31
C PRO A 58 -2.30 -34.78 2.07
N PHE A 59 -2.97 -34.15 1.10
CA PHE A 59 -4.25 -34.65 0.61
C PHE A 59 -3.99 -35.72 -0.44
N ILE A 60 -4.55 -36.91 -0.20
CA ILE A 60 -4.40 -38.05 -1.09
C ILE A 60 -5.61 -38.03 -2.03
N LEU A 61 -5.35 -37.87 -3.32
CA LEU A 61 -6.35 -37.85 -4.37
C LEU A 61 -6.35 -39.22 -5.07
N HIS A 62 -7.44 -39.95 -4.91
CA HIS A 62 -7.65 -41.25 -5.54
C HIS A 62 -8.43 -41.09 -6.85
N ASP A 63 -8.17 -41.97 -7.81
CA ASP A 63 -8.88 -42.06 -9.10
C ASP A 63 -8.91 -40.75 -9.88
N VAL A 64 -7.76 -40.05 -9.90
CA VAL A 64 -7.60 -38.79 -10.61
C VAL A 64 -6.67 -38.91 -11.82
N ASP A 65 -7.05 -38.19 -12.87
CA ASP A 65 -6.28 -38.05 -14.10
C ASP A 65 -5.78 -36.60 -14.30
N TYR A 66 -4.95 -36.38 -15.32
CA TYR A 66 -4.46 -35.04 -15.67
C TYR A 66 -5.58 -34.04 -16.03
N HIS A 67 -6.75 -34.54 -16.45
CA HIS A 67 -7.89 -33.74 -16.85
C HIS A 67 -8.84 -33.41 -15.69
N THR A 68 -8.63 -34.02 -14.53
CA THR A 68 -9.43 -33.82 -13.34
C THR A 68 -9.32 -32.36 -12.89
N LYS A 69 -10.50 -31.76 -12.68
CA LYS A 69 -10.64 -30.35 -12.30
C LYS A 69 -10.74 -30.23 -10.79
N LEU A 70 -9.95 -29.34 -10.22
CA LEU A 70 -10.01 -28.94 -8.82
C LEU A 70 -10.82 -27.64 -8.69
N ASP A 71 -11.82 -27.66 -7.82
CA ASP A 71 -12.55 -26.48 -7.37
C ASP A 71 -12.05 -26.11 -5.96
N ILE A 72 -11.26 -25.03 -5.90
CA ILE A 72 -10.60 -24.54 -4.69
C ILE A 72 -11.40 -23.34 -4.18
N LYS A 73 -11.93 -23.42 -2.97
CA LYS A 73 -12.71 -22.36 -2.33
C LYS A 73 -12.11 -21.96 -1.00
N VAL A 74 -11.94 -20.66 -0.78
CA VAL A 74 -11.49 -20.10 0.49
C VAL A 74 -12.68 -19.46 1.20
N TRP A 75 -13.02 -19.99 2.37
CA TRP A 75 -14.15 -19.57 3.19
C TRP A 75 -13.69 -18.85 4.45
N HIS A 76 -14.46 -17.87 4.91
CA HIS A 76 -14.32 -17.28 6.24
C HIS A 76 -15.49 -17.72 7.13
N HIS A 77 -15.16 -18.28 8.30
CA HIS A 77 -16.11 -18.51 9.37
C HIS A 77 -16.03 -17.38 10.38
N ALA A 78 -16.99 -16.47 10.36
CA ALA A 78 -17.10 -15.45 11.40
C ALA A 78 -17.34 -16.16 12.75
N ARG A 79 -16.43 -15.95 13.72
CA ARG A 79 -16.46 -16.60 15.05
C ARG A 79 -17.52 -16.00 15.98
N THR A 80 -18.68 -15.62 15.43
CA THR A 80 -19.80 -15.17 16.24
C THR A 80 -20.40 -16.38 16.95
N LYS A 81 -20.64 -16.28 18.27
CA LYS A 81 -21.25 -17.35 19.09
C LYS A 81 -22.63 -17.84 18.60
N LYS A 82 -23.24 -17.15 17.63
CA LYS A 82 -24.51 -17.56 17.00
C LYS A 82 -24.27 -18.73 16.04
N LYS A 83 -24.56 -19.94 16.52
CA LYS A 83 -24.61 -21.19 15.74
C LYS A 83 -25.56 -20.98 14.54
N GLY A 84 -25.06 -21.12 13.31
CA GLY A 84 -25.88 -21.08 12.09
C GLY A 84 -25.55 -19.99 11.07
N ARG A 85 -24.55 -19.12 11.30
CA ARG A 85 -24.13 -18.17 10.26
C ARG A 85 -23.45 -18.92 9.11
N LYS A 86 -23.94 -18.71 7.88
CA LYS A 86 -23.35 -19.28 6.67
C LYS A 86 -21.90 -18.78 6.49
N PRO A 87 -20.96 -19.66 6.09
CA PRO A 87 -19.60 -19.25 5.78
C PRO A 87 -19.58 -18.24 4.63
N HIS A 88 -18.68 -17.28 4.69
CA HIS A 88 -18.52 -16.26 3.66
C HIS A 88 -17.44 -16.69 2.66
N LEU A 89 -17.78 -16.80 1.37
CA LEU A 89 -16.80 -17.12 0.33
C LEU A 89 -15.91 -15.90 0.08
N ILE A 90 -14.60 -16.06 0.29
CA ILE A 90 -13.59 -15.01 0.09
C ILE A 90 -13.10 -15.04 -1.35
N GLY A 91 -12.93 -16.24 -1.92
CA GLY A 91 -12.42 -16.42 -3.27
C GLY A 91 -12.50 -17.87 -3.70
N SER A 92 -12.53 -18.08 -5.01
CA SER A 92 -12.54 -19.41 -5.62
C SER A 92 -11.62 -19.47 -6.82
N ALA A 93 -10.90 -20.58 -6.98
CA ALA A 93 -10.14 -20.89 -8.17
C ALA A 93 -10.57 -22.23 -8.76
N TYR A 94 -10.45 -22.34 -10.06
CA TYR A 94 -10.83 -23.53 -10.81
C TYR A 94 -9.67 -23.87 -11.74
N VAL A 95 -9.01 -25.00 -11.49
CA VAL A 95 -7.74 -25.37 -12.13
C VAL A 95 -7.70 -26.87 -12.40
N THR A 96 -7.06 -27.30 -13.48
CA THR A 96 -6.87 -28.73 -13.78
C THR A 96 -5.57 -29.24 -13.17
N LEU A 97 -5.50 -30.53 -12.80
CA LEU A 97 -4.26 -31.14 -12.29
C LEU A 97 -3.11 -31.02 -13.29
N GLY A 98 -3.37 -31.24 -14.58
CA GLY A 98 -2.37 -31.07 -15.64
C GLY A 98 -1.93 -29.62 -15.86
N GLU A 99 -2.75 -28.62 -15.52
CA GLU A 99 -2.32 -27.22 -15.53
C GLU A 99 -1.42 -26.90 -14.33
N LEU A 100 -1.76 -27.40 -13.14
CA LEU A 100 -0.91 -27.22 -11.95
C LEU A 100 0.47 -27.85 -12.16
N GLN A 101 0.51 -29.07 -12.69
CA GLN A 101 1.77 -29.74 -13.00
C GLN A 101 2.60 -28.99 -14.04
N ARG A 102 1.98 -28.48 -15.12
CA ARG A 102 2.72 -27.72 -16.15
C ARG A 102 3.29 -26.40 -15.62
N ARG A 103 2.60 -25.77 -14.67
CA ARG A 103 3.08 -24.55 -13.99
C ARG A 103 4.18 -24.86 -12.96
N GLN A 104 4.33 -26.11 -12.57
CA GLN A 104 5.32 -26.56 -11.61
C GLN A 104 6.61 -26.93 -12.35
N GLU A 105 7.55 -25.98 -12.43
CA GLU A 105 8.83 -26.16 -13.13
C GLU A 105 9.67 -27.30 -12.54
N ASN A 106 9.57 -27.53 -11.23
CA ASN A 106 10.26 -28.60 -10.50
C ASN A 106 9.27 -29.34 -9.59
N PRO A 107 9.42 -30.66 -9.32
CA PRO A 107 8.52 -31.43 -8.45
C PRO A 107 8.40 -30.86 -7.02
N ASP A 108 9.35 -30.00 -6.64
CA ASP A 108 9.40 -29.33 -5.36
C ASP A 108 9.06 -27.84 -5.40
N ALA A 109 8.84 -27.27 -6.58
CA ALA A 109 8.45 -25.89 -6.77
C ALA A 109 7.01 -25.63 -6.30
N ASN A 110 6.81 -24.42 -5.79
CA ASN A 110 5.51 -23.93 -5.37
C ASN A 110 4.80 -23.27 -6.55
N VAL A 111 3.50 -23.57 -6.72
CA VAL A 111 2.66 -22.98 -7.78
C VAL A 111 1.71 -21.96 -7.16
N ILE A 112 1.68 -20.75 -7.73
CA ILE A 112 0.77 -19.69 -7.29
C ILE A 112 -0.52 -19.77 -8.11
N VAL A 113 -1.64 -20.01 -7.42
CA VAL A 113 -2.99 -20.06 -7.99
C VAL A 113 -3.72 -18.76 -7.65
N SER A 114 -4.12 -18.01 -8.67
CA SER A 114 -4.91 -16.79 -8.50
C SER A 114 -6.37 -17.14 -8.19
N LEU A 115 -6.89 -16.61 -7.09
CA LEU A 115 -8.27 -16.77 -6.66
C LEU A 115 -9.15 -15.67 -7.26
N LYS A 116 -10.30 -16.05 -7.82
CA LYS A 116 -11.35 -15.11 -8.21
C LYS A 116 -12.13 -14.71 -6.95
N CYS A 117 -11.94 -13.48 -6.49
CA CYS A 117 -12.71 -12.93 -5.38
C CYS A 117 -14.07 -12.42 -5.88
N PRO A 118 -15.17 -12.67 -5.14
CA PRO A 118 -16.45 -12.06 -5.45
C PRO A 118 -16.33 -10.53 -5.34
N PRO A 119 -17.01 -9.76 -6.19
CA PRO A 119 -16.95 -8.30 -6.14
C PRO A 119 -17.40 -7.82 -4.76
N SER A 120 -16.72 -6.79 -4.24
CA SER A 120 -17.03 -6.25 -2.92
C SER A 120 -18.51 -5.88 -2.84
N GLN A 121 -19.26 -6.54 -1.94
CA GLN A 121 -20.66 -6.23 -1.75
C GLN A 121 -20.75 -4.84 -1.09
N LYS A 122 -21.06 -3.85 -1.93
CA LYS A 122 -21.20 -2.42 -1.62
C LYS A 122 -21.90 -2.19 -0.28
N ARG A 123 -21.16 -1.92 0.80
CA ARG A 123 -21.62 -1.17 2.00
C ARG A 123 -20.63 -1.05 3.16
N SER A 124 -19.35 -1.39 3.02
CA SER A 124 -18.35 -1.10 4.04
C SER A 124 -17.67 0.25 3.74
N PRO A 125 -18.00 1.35 4.43
CA PRO A 125 -17.44 2.69 4.18
C PRO A 125 -15.99 2.85 4.67
N ALA A 126 -15.35 1.79 5.18
CA ALA A 126 -14.07 1.88 5.89
C ALA A 126 -12.86 1.32 5.12
N VAL A 127 -13.02 0.88 3.87
CA VAL A 127 -11.92 0.32 3.09
C VAL A 127 -11.68 1.19 1.87
N GLY A 128 -10.60 1.98 1.93
CA GLY A 128 -10.15 2.86 0.88
C GLY A 128 -9.99 2.13 -0.46
N SER A 129 -10.34 2.84 -1.53
CA SER A 129 -10.79 2.34 -2.84
C SER A 129 -9.84 1.49 -3.72
N ARG A 130 -8.71 0.95 -3.26
CA ARG A 130 -7.75 0.25 -4.14
C ARG A 130 -7.00 -0.93 -3.53
N GLN A 131 -7.70 -1.80 -2.80
CA GLN A 131 -7.14 -3.14 -2.59
C GLN A 131 -7.27 -3.90 -3.92
N SER A 132 -6.14 -4.30 -4.50
CA SER A 132 -6.11 -5.21 -5.64
C SER A 132 -6.88 -6.47 -5.22
N ASN A 133 -7.98 -6.78 -5.93
CA ASN A 133 -8.80 -7.97 -5.68
C ASN A 133 -8.07 -9.25 -6.13
N ILE A 134 -6.78 -9.35 -5.86
CA ILE A 134 -5.92 -10.43 -6.26
C ILE A 134 -5.56 -11.17 -4.98
N ALA A 135 -6.36 -12.17 -4.66
CA ALA A 135 -5.97 -13.16 -3.66
C ALA A 135 -5.23 -14.29 -4.38
N SER A 136 -4.12 -14.75 -3.81
CA SER A 136 -3.35 -15.87 -4.36
C SER A 136 -3.20 -16.98 -3.33
N LEU A 137 -3.11 -18.22 -3.84
CA LEU A 137 -2.92 -19.42 -3.05
C LEU A 137 -1.70 -20.18 -3.55
N THR A 138 -0.73 -20.41 -2.68
CA THR A 138 0.46 -21.19 -3.03
C THR A 138 0.24 -22.67 -2.74
N VAL A 139 0.24 -23.49 -3.79
CA VAL A 139 -0.04 -24.93 -3.79
C VAL A 139 1.18 -25.69 -4.30
N ARG A 140 1.45 -26.88 -3.76
CA ARG A 140 2.44 -27.82 -4.31
C ARG A 140 1.78 -29.15 -4.64
N LEU A 141 2.05 -29.65 -5.84
CA LEU A 141 1.52 -30.92 -6.34
C LEU A 141 2.67 -31.93 -6.44
N ARG A 142 2.42 -33.17 -6.03
CA ARG A 142 3.33 -34.29 -6.27
C ARG A 142 2.62 -35.31 -7.14
N THR A 143 3.11 -35.43 -8.36
CA THR A 143 2.64 -36.44 -9.31
C THR A 143 3.15 -37.81 -8.87
N PRO A 144 2.36 -38.89 -9.03
CA PRO A 144 2.85 -40.24 -8.80
C PRO A 144 4.08 -40.46 -9.68
N SER A 145 5.15 -40.99 -9.08
CA SER A 145 6.36 -41.31 -9.82
C SER A 145 5.99 -42.42 -10.80
N THR A 146 5.91 -42.12 -12.10
CA THR A 146 5.98 -43.15 -13.12
C THR A 146 7.34 -43.80 -12.99
N SER A 147 7.43 -44.80 -12.11
CA SER A 147 8.59 -45.66 -11.98
C SER A 147 8.85 -46.17 -13.38
N PRO A 148 10.00 -45.85 -14.01
CA PRO A 148 10.32 -46.43 -15.29
C PRO A 148 10.30 -47.92 -15.04
N SER A 149 9.36 -48.62 -15.67
CA SER A 149 9.35 -50.06 -15.66
C SER A 149 10.72 -50.49 -16.15
N ILE A 150 11.54 -50.99 -15.24
CA ILE A 150 12.78 -51.67 -15.58
C ILE A 150 12.31 -52.90 -16.37
N SER A 151 12.16 -52.73 -17.67
CA SER A 151 12.12 -53.84 -18.62
C SER A 151 13.54 -54.41 -18.61
N SER A 152 13.78 -55.28 -17.63
CA SER A 152 14.81 -56.30 -17.72
C SER A 152 14.45 -57.21 -18.87
N GLU A 153 14.75 -56.77 -20.09
CA GLU A 153 14.86 -57.67 -21.24
C GLU A 153 16.35 -57.99 -21.38
N ALA A 154 16.67 -59.23 -21.01
CA ALA A 154 17.97 -59.83 -21.20
C ALA A 154 18.28 -59.97 -22.69
N THR A 155 19.47 -59.59 -23.13
CA THR A 155 20.26 -60.28 -24.19
C THR A 155 21.71 -59.79 -24.04
N LEU A 156 22.59 -60.55 -23.39
CA LEU A 156 23.45 -61.60 -23.95
C LEU A 156 24.52 -61.06 -24.92
N VAL A 157 25.75 -60.97 -24.39
CA VAL A 157 27.05 -61.29 -25.01
C VAL A 157 27.26 -60.87 -26.48
N GLY A 158 28.11 -59.84 -26.65
CA GLY A 158 29.37 -59.87 -27.41
C GLY A 158 29.36 -60.32 -28.87
N SER A 159 29.69 -59.40 -29.77
CA SER A 159 30.80 -59.58 -30.73
C SER A 159 31.11 -58.24 -31.43
N GLU A 160 32.40 -57.97 -31.47
CA GLU A 160 33.06 -56.93 -32.26
C GLU A 160 32.86 -57.21 -33.76
N ASP A 161 32.63 -56.18 -34.57
CA ASP A 161 33.24 -56.15 -35.91
C ASP A 161 33.36 -54.72 -36.47
N ASP A 162 34.52 -54.50 -37.07
CA ASP A 162 34.98 -53.32 -37.80
C ASP A 162 34.30 -53.24 -39.19
N SER A 163 33.99 -52.03 -39.66
CA SER A 163 34.07 -51.60 -41.09
C SER A 163 33.53 -50.16 -41.21
N VAL A 164 34.37 -49.15 -41.42
CA VAL A 164 34.96 -48.68 -42.70
C VAL A 164 33.93 -48.17 -43.71
N ARG A 165 34.00 -46.84 -43.94
CA ARG A 165 33.59 -46.03 -45.13
C ARG A 165 32.12 -46.05 -45.56
N ASP A 166 31.54 -44.89 -45.85
CA ASP A 166 31.70 -44.21 -47.16
C ASP A 166 31.08 -42.80 -47.16
N GLU A 167 31.59 -41.99 -48.08
CA GLU A 167 31.21 -40.62 -48.42
C GLU A 167 29.75 -40.48 -48.91
N GLY A 168 29.19 -39.27 -48.81
CA GLY A 168 27.90 -38.99 -49.43
C GLY A 168 27.35 -37.60 -49.14
N VAL A 169 27.98 -36.58 -49.73
CA VAL A 169 27.36 -35.27 -50.02
C VAL A 169 26.13 -35.48 -50.93
N PRO A 170 25.02 -34.75 -50.74
CA PRO A 170 24.62 -33.88 -51.84
C PRO A 170 24.12 -32.49 -51.40
N ASP A 171 24.51 -31.57 -52.27
CA ASP A 171 24.11 -30.18 -52.46
C ASP A 171 22.74 -30.06 -53.18
N ASP A 172 22.24 -28.82 -53.24
CA ASP A 172 21.08 -28.31 -53.99
C ASP A 172 19.67 -28.73 -53.50
N GLY A 173 18.69 -27.86 -53.32
CA GLY A 173 18.46 -26.51 -53.83
C GLY A 173 16.97 -26.36 -54.19
N VAL A 174 16.51 -25.11 -54.33
CA VAL A 174 15.23 -24.68 -55.00
C VAL A 174 13.99 -24.43 -54.12
N ALA A 175 13.87 -23.15 -53.72
CA ALA A 175 12.80 -22.18 -54.03
C ALA A 175 11.30 -22.56 -54.05
N SER A 176 10.51 -21.78 -53.28
CA SER A 176 9.15 -21.23 -53.57
C SER A 176 8.80 -20.34 -52.35
N ASP A 177 8.75 -19.01 -52.35
CA ASP A 177 8.12 -17.97 -53.18
C ASP A 177 6.58 -17.89 -53.10
N ALA A 178 6.08 -16.65 -52.97
CA ALA A 178 4.70 -16.15 -52.82
C ALA A 178 4.00 -16.40 -51.45
N SER A 179 3.55 -15.40 -50.68
CA SER A 179 2.71 -14.29 -51.12
C SER A 179 2.72 -13.12 -50.13
N LYS A 180 3.09 -11.93 -50.64
CA LYS A 180 2.81 -10.60 -50.06
C LYS A 180 1.30 -10.31 -50.12
N SER A 181 0.70 -9.93 -49.00
CA SER A 181 -0.57 -9.19 -48.98
C SER A 181 -0.33 -7.76 -48.49
N THR A 182 0.11 -6.92 -49.43
CA THR A 182 0.08 -5.46 -49.31
C THR A 182 -1.19 -4.98 -50.00
N SER A 183 -2.18 -4.53 -49.23
CA SER A 183 -3.40 -3.87 -49.73
C SER A 183 -3.45 -2.48 -49.11
N ARG A 184 -2.94 -1.45 -49.79
CA ARG A 184 -3.59 -0.60 -50.81
C ARG A 184 -4.18 0.66 -50.17
N ARG A 185 -3.35 1.70 -50.22
CA ARG A 185 -3.65 3.12 -50.07
C ARG A 185 -4.66 3.53 -51.14
N CYS A 186 -5.70 4.26 -50.76
CA CYS A 186 -6.63 4.90 -51.69
C CYS A 186 -6.63 6.39 -51.34
N ASP A 187 -5.91 7.16 -52.15
CA ASP A 187 -6.02 8.61 -52.23
C ASP A 187 -6.93 8.91 -53.44
N THR A 188 -7.98 9.70 -53.23
CA THR A 188 -8.48 10.63 -54.26
C THR A 188 -9.06 11.87 -53.56
N PRO A 189 -8.80 13.09 -54.10
CA PRO A 189 -9.23 14.36 -53.55
C PRO A 189 -10.56 14.80 -54.19
N GLU A 190 -11.34 15.66 -53.50
CA GLU A 190 -12.11 16.74 -54.12
C GLU A 190 -12.78 17.65 -53.07
N ASP A 191 -12.83 18.93 -53.41
CA ASP A 191 -13.17 20.12 -52.63
C ASP A 191 -14.70 20.32 -52.36
N ILE A 192 -15.02 20.88 -51.17
CA ILE A 192 -15.89 22.07 -50.83
C ILE A 192 -17.24 22.26 -51.62
N PRO A 193 -18.42 22.69 -51.04
CA PRO A 193 -18.63 23.67 -49.94
C PRO A 193 -19.75 23.41 -48.89
N ASP A 194 -19.73 24.31 -47.88
CA ASP A 194 -20.80 24.76 -46.97
C ASP A 194 -22.26 24.52 -47.39
N ILE A 195 -23.11 24.17 -46.39
CA ILE A 195 -24.48 24.69 -46.17
C ILE A 195 -24.90 24.36 -44.71
N LEU A 196 -25.11 25.40 -43.90
CA LEU A 196 -25.99 25.40 -42.71
C LEU A 196 -27.46 25.30 -43.18
N PRO A 197 -28.37 24.66 -42.42
CA PRO A 197 -29.21 25.48 -41.54
C PRO A 197 -29.70 24.81 -40.22
N ALA A 198 -29.77 25.68 -39.22
CA ALA A 198 -30.85 25.89 -38.23
C ALA A 198 -31.70 24.72 -37.68
N ALA A 199 -31.77 24.73 -36.33
CA ALA A 199 -32.95 24.59 -35.49
C ALA A 199 -33.80 23.31 -35.59
N GLY A 200 -33.79 22.52 -34.52
CA GLY A 200 -34.78 21.47 -34.30
C GLY A 200 -34.69 20.86 -32.91
N ALA A 201 -35.70 21.12 -32.09
CA ALA A 201 -35.81 20.72 -30.70
C ALA A 201 -36.00 19.20 -30.49
N SER A 202 -35.58 18.72 -29.31
CA SER A 202 -36.15 17.66 -28.46
C SER A 202 -34.98 16.90 -27.80
N GLY A 203 -34.86 16.81 -26.48
CA GLY A 203 -35.89 16.41 -25.53
C GLY A 203 -35.41 15.14 -24.83
N LEU A 204 -34.28 15.18 -24.10
CA LEU A 204 -33.79 14.04 -23.32
C LEU A 204 -33.86 14.32 -21.82
N LYS A 205 -34.78 13.57 -21.21
CA LYS A 205 -35.25 13.60 -19.82
C LYS A 205 -34.12 13.49 -18.81
N ARG A 206 -33.79 14.60 -18.16
CA ARG A 206 -33.00 14.63 -16.92
C ARG A 206 -33.86 14.08 -15.78
N ARG A 207 -33.64 12.82 -15.40
CA ARG A 207 -34.28 12.14 -14.26
C ARG A 207 -33.82 12.77 -12.94
N ARG A 208 -34.47 13.87 -12.52
CA ARG A 208 -34.33 14.47 -11.18
C ARG A 208 -34.84 13.48 -10.14
N LYS A 209 -33.93 12.92 -9.33
CA LYS A 209 -34.27 12.26 -8.06
C LYS A 209 -34.83 13.34 -7.12
N ARG A 210 -36.12 13.25 -6.81
CA ARG A 210 -36.81 14.09 -5.82
C ARG A 210 -36.18 13.84 -4.44
N SER A 211 -35.55 14.86 -3.86
CA SER A 211 -35.30 14.93 -2.42
C SER A 211 -36.64 15.13 -1.71
N LYS A 212 -36.97 14.26 -0.75
CA LYS A 212 -38.13 14.46 0.11
C LYS A 212 -37.88 15.69 0.98
N LEU A 213 -38.63 16.76 0.71
CA LEU A 213 -38.68 17.97 1.53
C LEU A 213 -39.30 17.62 2.88
N LYS A 214 -38.62 18.02 3.95
CA LYS A 214 -39.09 17.96 5.33
C LYS A 214 -39.97 19.20 5.54
N PRO A 215 -41.25 19.07 5.92
CA PRO A 215 -42.11 20.23 6.15
C PRO A 215 -41.64 20.98 7.39
N TYR A 216 -41.32 22.27 7.22
CA TYR A 216 -41.17 23.22 8.32
C TYR A 216 -42.57 23.77 8.64
N SER A 217 -43.00 23.65 9.89
CA SER A 217 -44.14 24.40 10.41
C SER A 217 -43.66 25.80 10.79
N LEU A 218 -44.20 26.80 10.11
CA LEU A 218 -44.24 28.17 10.60
C LEU A 218 -45.48 28.27 11.48
N ASP A 219 -45.29 28.39 12.78
CA ASP A 219 -46.29 28.99 13.66
C ASP A 219 -45.61 30.16 14.35
N THR A 220 -46.13 31.35 14.06
CA THR A 220 -45.81 32.62 14.69
C THR A 220 -47.16 33.29 14.93
N ASP A 221 -47.23 34.00 16.06
CA ASP A 221 -48.31 34.85 16.56
C ASP A 221 -49.34 34.09 17.44
N ASP A 222 -49.77 34.55 18.60
CA ASP A 222 -49.36 35.62 19.50
C ASP A 222 -50.29 35.55 20.74
N GLU A 223 -49.90 36.24 21.82
CA GLU A 223 -50.73 36.74 22.94
C GLU A 223 -51.28 35.80 24.04
N ALA A 224 -50.66 35.99 25.21
CA ALA A 224 -51.22 36.19 26.56
C ALA A 224 -52.70 35.87 26.86
N GLY A 225 -52.94 35.16 27.98
CA GLY A 225 -54.25 35.15 28.63
C GLY A 225 -54.46 34.12 29.72
N SER A 226 -54.38 34.58 30.96
CA SER A 226 -54.64 33.96 32.26
C SER A 226 -55.87 33.03 32.43
N SER A 227 -55.77 32.22 33.51
CA SER A 227 -56.83 31.78 34.46
C SER A 227 -57.62 30.47 34.21
N SER A 228 -57.30 29.48 35.06
CA SER A 228 -58.18 28.76 35.99
C SER A 228 -59.43 27.97 35.52
N SER A 229 -59.37 26.68 35.89
CA SER A 229 -60.41 25.92 36.64
C SER A 229 -61.31 24.91 35.90
N SER A 230 -61.43 23.75 36.57
CA SER A 230 -62.65 22.94 36.77
C SER A 230 -63.10 21.91 35.72
N CYS A 231 -62.87 20.65 36.07
CA CYS A 231 -63.77 19.49 36.07
C CYS A 231 -64.94 19.39 35.05
N SER A 232 -64.97 18.30 34.27
CA SER A 232 -66.16 17.42 34.13
C SER A 232 -65.91 16.13 33.32
N SER A 233 -66.01 15.01 34.04
CA SER A 233 -66.63 13.69 33.78
C SER A 233 -67.12 13.19 32.39
N ARG A 234 -66.77 11.89 32.15
CA ARG A 234 -67.58 10.72 31.63
C ARG A 234 -67.52 10.35 30.10
N PRO A 235 -67.86 9.09 29.66
CA PRO A 235 -67.08 7.84 29.78
C PRO A 235 -67.11 6.92 28.51
N CYS A 236 -66.58 5.68 28.60
CA CYS A 236 -66.68 4.51 27.68
C CYS A 236 -65.77 4.51 26.42
N THR A 237 -65.12 3.43 25.96
CA THR A 237 -65.02 1.98 26.30
C THR A 237 -63.78 1.41 25.55
N PRO A 238 -63.29 0.19 25.85
CA PRO A 238 -61.92 -0.25 25.56
C PRO A 238 -61.75 -1.07 24.27
N PHE A 239 -60.54 -1.08 23.71
CA PHE A 239 -60.03 -2.19 22.88
C PHE A 239 -58.56 -2.49 23.20
N PRO A 240 -58.13 -3.76 23.09
CA PRO A 240 -56.91 -4.30 23.70
C PRO A 240 -55.71 -4.33 22.74
N GLN A 241 -54.54 -4.66 23.30
CA GLN A 241 -53.29 -5.08 22.62
C GLN A 241 -52.50 -3.94 21.93
N GLU A 242 -51.19 -3.82 22.06
CA GLU A 242 -50.15 -4.79 22.40
C GLU A 242 -48.94 -4.08 23.02
N ASP A 243 -48.31 -4.73 23.99
CA ASP A 243 -47.09 -4.28 24.63
C ASP A 243 -45.96 -4.10 23.62
N ASN A 244 -45.53 -2.86 23.41
CA ASN A 244 -44.26 -2.55 22.77
C ASN A 244 -43.46 -1.62 23.69
N TYR A 245 -42.83 -2.24 24.68
CA TYR A 245 -41.73 -1.64 25.41
C TYR A 245 -40.59 -1.37 24.42
N THR A 246 -40.28 -0.11 24.16
CA THR A 246 -38.92 0.28 23.83
C THR A 246 -38.63 1.62 24.49
N TYR A 247 -37.69 1.53 25.42
CA TYR A 247 -37.23 2.53 26.36
C TYR A 247 -36.86 3.87 25.72
N SER A 248 -37.21 4.92 26.46
CA SER A 248 -36.73 6.29 26.32
C SER A 248 -35.26 6.42 26.69
N TYR A 249 -34.62 7.36 25.99
CA TYR A 249 -33.41 8.13 26.32
C TYR A 249 -32.77 7.93 27.70
N ASP A 250 -31.52 7.48 27.69
CA ASP A 250 -30.38 8.08 28.40
C ASP A 250 -29.32 8.35 27.31
N GLY A 251 -28.66 9.50 27.21
CA GLY A 251 -28.37 10.45 28.28
C GLY A 251 -26.88 10.55 28.60
N ASP A 252 -25.97 9.88 27.87
CA ASP A 252 -24.53 9.97 28.17
C ASP A 252 -23.80 10.93 27.21
N ALA A 253 -23.64 12.16 27.70
CA ALA A 253 -22.45 12.97 27.46
C ALA A 253 -21.23 12.36 28.19
N ASP A 254 -20.03 12.78 27.78
CA ASP A 254 -18.70 12.44 28.34
C ASP A 254 -18.20 11.02 28.03
N THR A 255 -17.18 10.82 27.19
CA THR A 255 -15.82 11.30 27.42
C THR A 255 -15.01 11.15 26.12
N SER A 256 -14.35 12.24 25.72
CA SER A 256 -13.19 12.22 24.84
C SER A 256 -12.06 11.43 25.51
N PHE A 257 -11.71 10.27 24.96
CA PHE A 257 -10.46 9.58 25.29
C PHE A 257 -9.61 9.49 24.03
N GLU A 258 -8.61 10.38 23.95
CA GLU A 258 -7.48 10.23 23.04
C GLU A 258 -6.73 8.94 23.41
N VAL A 259 -6.96 7.88 22.63
CA VAL A 259 -6.07 6.72 22.65
C VAL A 259 -4.83 7.10 21.84
N ILE A 260 -3.82 7.59 22.56
CA ILE A 260 -2.43 7.65 22.09
C ILE A 260 -2.03 6.21 21.75
N SER A 261 -1.88 5.93 20.46
CA SER A 261 -1.37 4.67 19.96
C SER A 261 0.13 4.59 20.24
N GLN A 262 0.51 4.22 21.47
CA GLN A 262 1.86 3.75 21.79
C GLN A 262 2.05 2.38 21.11
N GLY A 263 2.96 2.32 20.15
CA GLY A 263 3.42 1.07 19.57
C GLY A 263 4.16 0.23 20.64
N PRO A 264 3.92 -1.09 20.70
CA PRO A 264 4.67 -1.95 21.60
C PRO A 264 6.11 -2.11 21.10
N MET A 265 7.07 -1.67 21.92
CA MET A 265 8.46 -2.11 21.86
C MET A 265 8.52 -3.59 22.24
N CYS A 266 8.74 -4.46 21.26
CA CYS A 266 9.16 -5.84 21.51
C CYS A 266 10.67 -5.85 21.79
N TYR A 267 11.04 -6.07 23.05
CA TYR A 267 12.31 -6.70 23.40
C TYR A 267 12.25 -8.14 22.91
N GLY A 268 13.08 -8.45 21.91
CA GLY A 268 13.31 -9.81 21.44
C GLY A 268 14.39 -10.47 22.30
N ASP A 269 13.96 -11.44 23.07
CA ASP A 269 14.81 -12.51 23.61
C ASP A 269 14.29 -13.78 22.90
N ASP A 270 15.07 -14.31 21.97
CA ASP A 270 15.28 -15.75 21.78
C ASP A 270 16.26 -15.97 20.61
N LEU A 271 17.40 -16.52 21.02
CA LEU A 271 18.39 -17.20 20.19
C LEU A 271 17.75 -18.40 19.48
N ASP A 272 18.41 -18.85 18.42
CA ASP A 272 18.16 -20.08 17.65
C ASP A 272 17.13 -20.05 16.51
N SER A 273 17.54 -19.40 15.41
CA SER A 273 17.46 -20.05 14.08
C SER A 273 18.34 -19.33 13.06
N CYS A 274 19.65 -19.52 13.23
CA CYS A 274 20.65 -19.26 12.21
C CYS A 274 20.64 -20.38 11.18
N CYS A 275 20.23 -20.06 9.95
CA CYS A 275 20.82 -20.63 8.72
C CYS A 275 20.65 -19.60 7.59
N PRO A 276 21.51 -18.56 7.52
CA PRO A 276 21.59 -17.73 6.33
C PRO A 276 22.20 -18.56 5.18
N ALA A 277 21.55 -18.55 4.02
CA ALA A 277 22.14 -19.04 2.79
C ALA A 277 23.36 -18.16 2.43
N ILE A 278 24.54 -18.61 2.86
CA ILE A 278 25.84 -18.04 2.51
C ILE A 278 26.19 -18.52 1.11
N LEU A 279 25.62 -17.88 0.10
CA LEU A 279 26.29 -17.74 -1.19
C LEU A 279 26.05 -16.30 -1.67
N PRO A 280 27.03 -15.39 -1.51
CA PRO A 280 26.91 -14.04 -2.05
C PRO A 280 26.80 -14.15 -3.57
N HIS A 281 25.64 -13.78 -4.12
CA HIS A 281 25.52 -13.46 -5.54
C HIS A 281 26.34 -12.18 -5.77
N TYR A 282 27.61 -12.35 -6.13
CA TYR A 282 28.42 -11.30 -6.71
C TYR A 282 27.92 -11.03 -8.13
N SER A 283 26.85 -10.23 -8.25
CA SER A 283 26.61 -9.51 -9.49
C SER A 283 27.71 -8.45 -9.60
N THR A 284 28.69 -8.71 -10.45
CA THR A 284 29.80 -7.82 -10.81
C THR A 284 29.32 -6.63 -11.65
N GLU A 285 28.22 -5.99 -11.28
CA GLU A 285 27.95 -4.62 -11.69
C GLU A 285 28.56 -3.73 -10.64
N THR A 286 29.62 -3.02 -11.01
CA THR A 286 30.14 -1.87 -10.27
C THR A 286 29.01 -0.85 -10.11
N LEU A 287 28.24 -1.03 -9.03
CA LEU A 287 27.26 -0.11 -8.51
C LEU A 287 28.05 1.12 -8.09
N GLU A 288 28.30 2.02 -9.04
CA GLU A 288 28.70 3.38 -8.73
C GLU A 288 27.64 3.89 -7.75
N VAL A 289 28.07 4.12 -6.51
CA VAL A 289 27.22 4.62 -5.44
C VAL A 289 26.83 6.04 -5.85
N TYR A 290 25.73 6.15 -6.60
CA TYR A 290 25.16 7.43 -7.01
C TYR A 290 24.81 8.18 -5.74
N ARG A 291 25.61 9.22 -5.44
CA ARG A 291 25.39 10.07 -4.28
C ARG A 291 24.41 11.16 -4.73
N PRO A 292 23.13 11.11 -4.33
CA PRO A 292 22.17 12.07 -4.81
C PRO A 292 22.61 13.49 -4.42
N SER A 293 22.36 14.44 -5.31
CA SER A 293 22.60 15.84 -5.01
C SER A 293 21.73 16.29 -3.83
N ALA A 294 22.16 17.29 -3.06
CA ALA A 294 21.37 17.80 -1.94
C ALA A 294 19.96 18.26 -2.35
N VAL A 295 19.82 18.70 -3.61
CA VAL A 295 18.53 19.09 -4.20
C VAL A 295 17.63 17.88 -4.43
N GLU A 296 18.19 16.77 -4.94
CA GLU A 296 17.45 15.50 -5.08
C GLU A 296 17.02 14.98 -3.71
N TRP A 297 17.88 15.05 -2.69
CA TRP A 297 17.52 14.63 -1.34
C TRP A 297 16.37 15.47 -0.75
N MET A 298 16.42 16.78 -0.97
CA MET A 298 15.34 17.68 -0.55
C MET A 298 14.05 17.38 -1.32
N LEU A 299 14.14 17.19 -2.64
CA LEU A 299 12.98 16.81 -3.45
C LEU A 299 12.40 15.48 -3.04
N ASP A 300 13.23 14.49 -2.71
CA ASP A 300 12.78 13.16 -2.30
C ASP A 300 12.08 13.20 -0.93
N SER A 301 12.43 14.17 -0.09
CA SER A 301 11.75 14.40 1.18
C SER A 301 10.34 14.98 1.01
N PHE A 302 10.09 15.73 -0.07
CA PHE A 302 8.83 16.46 -0.27
C PHE A 302 7.97 15.91 -1.41
N ALA A 303 8.54 15.28 -2.42
CA ALA A 303 7.88 14.84 -3.65
C ALA A 303 8.20 13.37 -3.95
N PRO A 304 7.30 12.64 -4.64
CA PRO A 304 7.51 11.23 -4.99
C PRO A 304 8.50 11.07 -6.18
N TYR A 305 9.64 11.76 -6.13
CA TYR A 305 10.62 11.76 -7.23
C TYR A 305 11.24 10.38 -7.41
N HIS A 306 11.77 9.79 -6.32
CA HIS A 306 12.35 8.45 -6.40
C HIS A 306 11.33 7.41 -6.84
N GLU A 307 10.10 7.46 -6.32
CA GLU A 307 9.03 6.52 -6.69
C GLU A 307 8.72 6.59 -8.18
N MET A 308 8.69 7.79 -8.79
CA MET A 308 8.43 7.95 -10.23
C MET A 308 9.62 7.65 -11.13
N SER A 309 10.84 7.75 -10.62
CA SER A 309 12.07 7.41 -11.36
C SER A 309 12.28 5.90 -11.51
N ASP A 310 11.65 5.09 -10.66
CA ASP A 310 11.75 3.64 -10.71
C ASP A 310 11.01 3.08 -11.94
N PRO A 311 11.65 2.26 -12.79
CA PRO A 311 10.99 1.65 -13.95
C PRO A 311 9.81 0.75 -13.58
N SER A 312 9.75 0.26 -12.34
CA SER A 312 8.65 -0.55 -11.81
C SER A 312 7.51 0.26 -11.17
N CYS A 313 7.57 1.60 -11.26
CA CYS A 313 6.60 2.49 -10.64
C CYS A 313 5.16 2.24 -11.12
N ASP A 314 4.24 2.07 -10.17
CA ASP A 314 2.80 2.13 -10.44
C ASP A 314 2.34 3.60 -10.47
N PHE A 315 2.48 4.24 -11.63
CA PHE A 315 2.05 5.62 -11.89
C PHE A 315 0.58 5.89 -11.51
N SER A 316 -0.28 4.87 -11.58
CA SER A 316 -1.70 5.01 -11.23
C SER A 316 -1.90 5.27 -9.74
N ARG A 317 -1.03 4.70 -8.90
CA ARG A 317 -1.03 4.86 -7.45
C ARG A 317 -0.53 6.26 -7.07
N VAL A 318 0.58 6.69 -7.66
CA VAL A 318 1.17 8.02 -7.43
C VAL A 318 0.17 9.12 -7.82
N LEU A 319 -0.43 9.01 -9.01
CA LEU A 319 -1.44 9.98 -9.48
C LEU A 319 -2.65 10.07 -8.54
N THR A 320 -3.11 8.93 -8.01
CA THR A 320 -4.28 8.92 -7.11
C THR A 320 -3.96 9.59 -5.80
N ARG A 321 -2.77 9.32 -5.26
CA ARG A 321 -2.27 9.97 -4.04
C ARG A 321 -2.15 11.48 -4.26
N LEU A 322 -1.49 11.92 -5.32
CA LEU A 322 -1.34 13.34 -5.65
C LEU A 322 -2.70 14.03 -5.81
N THR A 323 -3.63 13.41 -6.54
CA THR A 323 -4.99 13.94 -6.71
C THR A 323 -5.71 14.11 -5.36
N THR A 324 -5.61 13.13 -4.44
CA THR A 324 -6.21 13.27 -3.11
C THR A 324 -5.54 14.35 -2.27
N GLU A 325 -4.23 14.51 -2.39
CA GLU A 325 -3.47 15.56 -1.72
C GLU A 325 -3.87 16.95 -2.25
N TRP A 326 -4.01 17.11 -3.57
CA TRP A 326 -4.50 18.34 -4.20
C TRP A 326 -5.92 18.69 -3.74
N TYR A 327 -6.87 17.75 -3.75
CA TYR A 327 -8.21 18.04 -3.23
C TYR A 327 -8.21 18.55 -1.77
N ALA A 328 -7.36 17.96 -0.92
CA ALA A 328 -7.23 18.42 0.46
C ALA A 328 -6.60 19.83 0.52
N VAL A 329 -5.51 20.05 -0.21
CA VAL A 329 -4.80 21.34 -0.28
C VAL A 329 -5.69 22.44 -0.86
N GLY A 330 -6.40 22.18 -1.96
CA GLY A 330 -7.39 23.07 -2.56
C GLY A 330 -8.52 23.45 -1.60
N GLY A 331 -9.02 22.50 -0.80
CA GLY A 331 -9.99 22.79 0.26
C GLY A 331 -9.45 23.73 1.34
N CYS A 332 -8.20 23.51 1.79
CA CYS A 332 -7.54 24.38 2.75
C CYS A 332 -7.22 25.78 2.16
N LEU A 333 -6.81 25.84 0.90
CA LEU A 333 -6.58 27.09 0.17
C LEU A 333 -7.88 27.90 0.07
N LEU A 334 -8.99 27.27 -0.31
CA LEU A 334 -10.30 27.91 -0.35
C LEU A 334 -10.71 28.46 1.02
N ALA A 335 -10.49 27.70 2.10
CA ALA A 335 -10.78 28.14 3.46
C ALA A 335 -9.92 29.35 3.88
N THR A 336 -8.61 29.32 3.59
CA THR A 336 -7.72 30.46 3.87
C THR A 336 -8.07 31.69 3.05
N ALA A 337 -8.47 31.53 1.78
CA ALA A 337 -8.97 32.63 0.95
C ALA A 337 -10.23 33.26 1.55
N ALA A 338 -11.18 32.45 2.04
CA ALA A 338 -12.39 32.93 2.70
C ALA A 338 -12.08 33.69 4.00
N LEU A 339 -11.12 33.20 4.80
CA LEU A 339 -10.65 33.91 6.00
C LEU A 339 -10.02 35.26 5.64
N ASN A 340 -9.15 35.31 4.64
CA ASN A 340 -8.54 36.57 4.19
C ASN A 340 -9.61 37.56 3.70
N ALA A 341 -10.61 37.09 2.93
CA ALA A 341 -11.71 37.92 2.47
C ALA A 341 -12.56 38.45 3.65
N ALA A 342 -12.80 37.62 4.66
CA ALA A 342 -13.49 38.06 5.88
C ALA A 342 -12.70 39.14 6.62
N VAL A 343 -11.38 38.98 6.78
CA VAL A 343 -10.51 39.99 7.40
C VAL A 343 -10.57 41.32 6.65
N PHE A 344 -10.50 41.29 5.31
CA PHE A 344 -10.70 42.51 4.51
C PHE A 344 -12.09 43.12 4.69
N GLY A 345 -13.14 42.30 4.77
CA GLY A 345 -14.50 42.76 5.01
C GLY A 345 -14.69 43.42 6.38
N TYR A 346 -14.00 42.94 7.42
CA TYR A 346 -14.04 43.54 8.76
C TYR A 346 -13.17 44.80 8.88
N SER A 347 -12.17 44.98 8.01
CA SER A 347 -11.22 46.12 8.06
C SER A 347 -11.80 47.49 7.67
N THR A 348 -13.12 47.62 7.60
CA THR A 348 -13.81 48.90 7.37
C THR A 348 -13.28 49.97 8.35
N PRO A 349 -12.93 51.18 7.87
CA PRO A 349 -12.06 52.16 8.56
C PRO A 349 -12.62 52.80 9.84
N THR A 350 -13.64 52.24 10.48
CA THR A 350 -14.44 52.95 11.49
C THR A 350 -14.16 52.57 12.94
N LEU A 351 -13.39 51.52 13.26
CA LEU A 351 -13.28 51.05 14.66
C LEU A 351 -11.90 50.66 15.20
N VAL A 352 -10.94 50.24 14.37
CA VAL A 352 -9.58 49.88 14.83
C VAL A 352 -8.57 50.26 13.75
N ASP A 353 -7.56 51.03 14.11
CA ASP A 353 -6.44 51.36 13.23
C ASP A 353 -5.56 50.10 13.11
N ILE A 354 -5.86 49.25 12.12
CA ILE A 354 -5.12 48.00 11.91
C ILE A 354 -3.73 48.34 11.41
N ASP A 355 -2.72 47.93 12.16
CA ASP A 355 -1.31 48.14 11.82
C ASP A 355 -1.01 47.75 10.37
N SER A 356 -0.21 48.59 9.70
CA SER A 356 0.18 48.37 8.30
C SER A 356 0.85 47.01 8.06
N ILE A 357 1.47 46.42 9.10
CA ILE A 357 2.12 45.11 9.04
C ILE A 357 1.07 43.99 8.96
N ALA A 358 0.01 44.05 9.78
CA ALA A 358 -1.08 43.08 9.76
C ALA A 358 -1.78 43.05 8.38
N MET A 359 -2.07 44.23 7.83
CA MET A 359 -2.67 44.34 6.49
C MET A 359 -1.75 43.81 5.38
N LYS A 360 -0.44 44.08 5.44
CA LYS A 360 0.53 43.52 4.49
C LYS A 360 0.58 42.00 4.57
N ALA A 361 0.60 41.44 5.77
CA ALA A 361 0.63 39.99 5.98
C ALA A 361 -0.63 39.31 5.38
N VAL A 362 -1.83 39.83 5.68
CA VAL A 362 -3.09 39.30 5.10
C VAL A 362 -3.09 39.40 3.59
N THR A 363 -2.59 40.51 3.03
CA THR A 363 -2.51 40.71 1.58
C THR A 363 -1.59 39.66 0.93
N VAL A 364 -0.40 39.42 1.50
CA VAL A 364 0.50 38.36 1.02
C VAL A 364 -0.17 36.99 1.12
N GLY A 365 -0.85 36.70 2.23
CA GLY A 365 -1.59 35.45 2.42
C GLY A 365 -2.72 35.26 1.40
N ALA A 366 -3.45 36.33 1.06
CA ALA A 366 -4.52 36.31 0.06
C ALA A 366 -3.98 36.04 -1.35
N ILE A 367 -2.88 36.70 -1.74
CA ILE A 367 -2.21 36.49 -3.03
C ILE A 367 -1.70 35.04 -3.12
N ALA A 368 -0.99 34.57 -2.10
CA ALA A 368 -0.47 33.20 -2.05
C ALA A 368 -1.60 32.17 -2.15
N SER A 369 -2.69 32.36 -1.39
CA SER A 369 -3.86 31.49 -1.43
C SER A 369 -4.52 31.47 -2.82
N GLY A 370 -4.69 32.63 -3.45
CA GLY A 370 -5.25 32.74 -4.80
C GLY A 370 -4.41 32.04 -5.86
N ILE A 371 -3.09 32.27 -5.88
CA ILE A 371 -2.17 31.59 -6.81
C ILE A 371 -2.21 30.07 -6.60
N GLY A 372 -2.15 29.62 -5.34
CA GLY A 372 -2.22 28.21 -5.01
C GLY A 372 -3.52 27.57 -5.50
N LEU A 373 -4.67 28.23 -5.34
CA LEU A 373 -5.98 27.72 -5.73
C LEU A 373 -6.09 27.60 -7.25
N VAL A 374 -5.61 28.61 -8.00
CA VAL A 374 -5.56 28.54 -9.47
C VAL A 374 -4.69 27.38 -9.94
N ALA A 375 -3.51 27.20 -9.34
CA ALA A 375 -2.62 26.09 -9.66
C ALA A 375 -3.25 24.72 -9.33
N ASP A 376 -3.90 24.60 -8.17
CA ASP A 376 -4.59 23.38 -7.75
C ASP A 376 -5.72 22.98 -8.71
N VAL A 377 -6.60 23.93 -9.05
CA VAL A 377 -7.68 23.72 -10.01
C VAL A 377 -7.14 23.36 -11.38
N TRP A 378 -6.06 24.03 -11.83
CA TRP A 378 -5.40 23.70 -13.09
C TRP A 378 -4.89 22.25 -13.08
N PHE A 379 -4.19 21.82 -12.02
CA PHE A 379 -3.71 20.44 -11.91
C PHE A 379 -4.84 19.43 -11.86
N LEU A 380 -5.90 19.70 -11.09
CA LEU A 380 -7.08 18.85 -11.06
C LEU A 380 -7.72 18.74 -12.45
N VAL A 381 -7.85 19.83 -13.21
CA VAL A 381 -8.43 19.78 -14.56
C VAL A 381 -7.55 18.99 -15.53
N VAL A 382 -6.23 19.18 -15.50
CA VAL A 382 -5.29 18.53 -16.42
C VAL A 382 -5.16 17.03 -16.15
N TYR A 383 -5.11 16.64 -14.88
CA TYR A 383 -4.80 15.28 -14.46
C TYR A 383 -6.02 14.43 -14.09
N ASN A 384 -7.19 15.04 -13.90
CA ASN A 384 -8.40 14.26 -13.63
C ASN A 384 -8.80 13.42 -14.85
N GLY A 385 -8.89 12.11 -14.66
CA GLY A 385 -9.20 11.15 -15.71
C GLY A 385 -8.03 10.80 -16.63
N SER A 386 -6.78 11.20 -16.32
CA SER A 386 -5.62 10.70 -17.06
C SER A 386 -5.34 9.25 -16.71
N ASP A 387 -5.17 8.41 -17.75
CA ASP A 387 -4.63 7.05 -17.59
C ASP A 387 -3.13 7.08 -17.24
N ALA A 388 -2.59 6.00 -16.68
CA ALA A 388 -1.21 5.92 -16.20
C ALA A 388 -0.18 6.29 -17.29
N ALA A 389 -0.39 5.81 -18.51
CA ALA A 389 0.49 6.13 -19.65
C ALA A 389 0.40 7.61 -20.07
N LYS A 390 -0.79 8.22 -19.97
CA LYS A 390 -0.97 9.64 -20.27
C LYS A 390 -0.33 10.51 -19.18
N PHE A 391 -0.51 10.12 -17.92
CA PHE A 391 0.12 10.79 -16.78
C PHE A 391 1.64 10.76 -16.90
N GLN A 392 2.23 9.60 -17.21
CA GLN A 392 3.67 9.46 -17.41
C GLN A 392 4.19 10.42 -18.48
N ARG A 393 3.51 10.51 -19.64
CA ARG A 393 3.88 11.43 -20.73
C ARG A 393 3.74 12.91 -20.35
N LEU A 394 2.76 13.26 -19.52
CA LEU A 394 2.54 14.64 -19.07
C LEU A 394 3.49 15.05 -17.95
N ALA A 395 3.90 14.09 -17.12
CA ALA A 395 4.81 14.32 -16.01
C ALA A 395 6.28 14.37 -16.44
N GLN A 396 6.62 13.83 -17.61
CA GLN A 396 7.95 13.98 -18.18
C GLN A 396 8.16 15.43 -18.64
N ASP A 397 9.26 16.01 -18.17
CA ASP A 397 9.70 17.33 -18.57
C ASP A 397 10.44 17.33 -19.92
N LEU A 398 10.89 18.50 -20.35
CA LEU A 398 11.62 18.68 -21.62
C LEU A 398 12.94 17.89 -21.68
N TYR A 399 13.49 17.49 -20.53
CA TYR A 399 14.72 16.71 -20.43
C TYR A 399 14.45 15.21 -20.29
N GLY A 400 13.17 14.79 -20.34
CA GLY A 400 12.77 13.41 -20.08
C GLY A 400 12.88 13.01 -18.61
N THR A 401 13.08 13.98 -17.71
CA THR A 401 13.10 13.76 -16.26
C THR A 401 11.75 14.09 -15.63
N TYR A 402 11.55 13.77 -14.36
CA TYR A 402 10.32 14.12 -13.61
C TYR A 402 10.53 15.31 -12.67
N PHE A 403 11.68 15.98 -12.76
CA PHE A 403 12.12 16.97 -11.79
C PHE A 403 11.20 18.19 -11.74
N PHE A 404 10.90 18.79 -12.90
CA PHE A 404 10.04 19.97 -12.97
C PHE A 404 8.60 19.66 -12.57
N PHE A 405 8.12 18.46 -12.91
CA PHE A 405 6.81 18.00 -12.46
C PHE A 405 6.76 17.88 -10.94
N CYS A 406 7.75 17.24 -10.30
CA CYS A 406 7.82 17.11 -8.85
C CYS A 406 7.87 18.46 -8.12
N LEU A 407 8.55 19.46 -8.69
CA LEU A 407 8.57 20.81 -8.13
C LEU A 407 7.21 21.52 -8.28
N THR A 408 6.64 21.46 -9.48
CA THR A 408 5.40 22.19 -9.80
C THR A 408 4.16 21.56 -9.14
N CYS A 409 4.10 20.24 -9.00
CA CYS A 409 2.98 19.55 -8.35
C CYS A 409 2.85 19.86 -6.85
N ARG A 410 3.92 20.38 -6.23
CA ARG A 410 3.97 20.84 -4.83
C ARG A 410 3.71 22.34 -4.67
N LEU A 411 3.63 23.10 -5.76
CA LEU A 411 3.39 24.54 -5.71
C LEU A 411 2.13 24.92 -4.91
N PRO A 412 0.97 24.25 -5.06
CA PRO A 412 -0.21 24.58 -4.24
C PRO A 412 0.03 24.41 -2.73
N MET A 413 0.82 23.40 -2.34
CA MET A 413 1.16 23.15 -0.94
C MET A 413 2.11 24.22 -0.40
N LEU A 414 3.09 24.66 -1.20
CA LEU A 414 3.98 25.77 -0.83
C LEU A 414 3.21 27.09 -0.70
N CYS A 415 2.28 27.36 -1.63
CA CYS A 415 1.37 28.49 -1.55
C CYS A 415 0.48 28.44 -0.30
N LEU A 416 -0.05 27.26 0.05
CA LEU A 416 -0.83 27.06 1.27
C LEU A 416 0.03 27.33 2.51
N PHE A 417 1.25 26.81 2.56
CA PHE A 417 2.18 27.06 3.65
C PHE A 417 2.46 28.56 3.82
N ALA A 418 2.79 29.26 2.74
CA ALA A 418 3.00 30.71 2.76
C ALA A 418 1.75 31.48 3.22
N ALA A 419 0.56 31.06 2.78
CA ALA A 419 -0.70 31.66 3.19
C ALA A 419 -0.99 31.47 4.68
N VAL A 420 -0.78 30.27 5.20
CA VAL A 420 -0.95 29.95 6.63
C VAL A 420 0.07 30.69 7.50
N CYS A 421 1.34 30.75 7.09
CA CYS A 421 2.36 31.54 7.78
C CYS A 421 2.00 33.03 7.80
N SER A 422 1.50 33.56 6.69
CA SER A 422 1.07 34.96 6.62
C SER A 422 -0.14 35.24 7.51
N LEU A 423 -1.12 34.31 7.55
CA LEU A 423 -2.26 34.38 8.46
C LEU A 423 -1.82 34.29 9.93
N LEU A 424 -0.84 33.46 10.24
CA LEU A 424 -0.27 33.35 11.59
C LEU A 424 0.41 34.67 12.00
N VAL A 425 1.22 35.26 11.11
CA VAL A 425 1.85 36.58 11.36
C VAL A 425 0.79 37.65 11.56
N PHE A 426 -0.29 37.65 10.77
CA PHE A 426 -1.43 38.54 10.98
C PHE A 426 -2.05 38.36 12.37
N LEU A 427 -2.39 37.13 12.76
CA LEU A 427 -2.99 36.86 14.06
C LEU A 427 -2.06 37.27 15.21
N LEU A 428 -0.75 37.06 15.08
CA LEU A 428 0.23 37.51 16.05
C LEU A 428 0.29 39.04 16.12
N ALA A 429 0.27 39.74 14.99
CA ALA A 429 0.26 41.20 14.97
C ALA A 429 -1.00 41.77 15.64
N VAL A 430 -2.19 41.23 15.33
CA VAL A 430 -3.45 41.65 15.97
C VAL A 430 -3.43 41.34 17.47
N ALA A 431 -3.01 40.14 17.86
CA ALA A 431 -2.93 39.75 19.26
C ALA A 431 -1.90 40.57 20.05
N GLN A 432 -0.79 40.97 19.41
CA GLN A 432 0.20 41.87 20.01
C GLN A 432 -0.38 43.24 20.29
N GLY A 433 -1.25 43.76 19.42
CA GLY A 433 -1.96 45.01 19.65
C GLY A 433 -2.90 44.95 20.86
N ALA A 434 -3.48 43.79 21.15
CA ALA A 434 -4.34 43.59 22.32
C ALA A 434 -3.56 43.31 23.61
N TRP A 435 -2.59 42.39 23.58
CA TRP A 435 -1.83 41.97 24.77
C TRP A 435 -0.46 41.34 24.44
N SER A 436 0.51 42.17 24.02
CA SER A 436 1.85 41.76 23.59
C SER A 436 2.59 40.82 24.54
N THR A 437 2.54 41.06 25.86
CA THR A 437 3.24 40.24 26.86
C THR A 437 2.72 38.80 26.88
N ALA A 438 1.40 38.62 26.86
CA ALA A 438 0.80 37.29 26.88
C ALA A 438 1.12 36.52 25.60
N VAL A 439 1.04 37.18 24.44
CA VAL A 439 1.38 36.59 23.14
C VAL A 439 2.83 36.12 23.11
N LEU A 440 3.77 36.95 23.56
CA LEU A 440 5.19 36.59 23.57
C LEU A 440 5.45 35.39 24.48
N VAL A 441 4.88 35.38 25.69
CA VAL A 441 5.02 34.27 26.64
C VAL A 441 4.43 32.98 26.07
N MET A 442 3.22 33.04 25.49
CA MET A 442 2.56 31.86 24.92
C MET A 442 3.29 31.35 23.66
N CYS A 443 3.77 32.22 22.78
CA CYS A 443 4.59 31.82 21.62
C CYS A 443 5.93 31.22 22.06
N CYS A 444 6.58 31.78 23.07
CA CYS A 444 7.82 31.23 23.63
C CYS A 444 7.55 29.85 24.24
N ALA A 445 6.52 29.71 25.07
CA ALA A 445 6.14 28.44 25.69
C ALA A 445 5.79 27.38 24.63
N ALA A 446 4.97 27.72 23.64
CA ALA A 446 4.63 26.82 22.54
C ALA A 446 5.87 26.45 21.70
N GLY A 447 6.73 27.41 21.40
CA GLY A 447 7.99 27.17 20.69
C GLY A 447 8.93 26.24 21.44
N VAL A 448 9.08 26.44 22.76
CA VAL A 448 9.85 25.55 23.64
C VAL A 448 9.24 24.15 23.64
N LEU A 449 7.91 24.02 23.80
CA LEU A 449 7.23 22.72 23.81
C LEU A 449 7.37 21.98 22.47
N LEU A 450 7.21 22.68 21.33
CA LEU A 450 7.35 22.09 19.99
C LEU A 450 8.80 21.69 19.68
N THR A 451 9.77 22.49 20.12
CA THR A 451 11.20 22.18 19.93
C THR A 451 11.76 21.24 20.99
N LEU A 452 11.04 20.98 22.09
CA LEU A 452 11.51 20.15 23.19
C LEU A 452 11.89 18.74 22.72
N GLN A 453 11.11 18.14 21.82
CA GLN A 453 11.41 16.82 21.28
C GLN A 453 12.75 16.81 20.52
N TYR A 454 12.98 17.84 19.71
CA TYR A 454 14.24 18.02 18.97
C TYR A 454 15.40 18.39 19.89
N LEU A 455 15.14 19.15 20.94
CA LEU A 455 16.15 19.54 21.93
C LEU A 455 16.57 18.33 22.77
N VAL A 456 15.63 17.50 23.21
CA VAL A 456 15.91 16.24 23.91
C VAL A 456 16.65 15.26 22.99
N TYR A 457 16.20 15.12 21.74
CA TYR A 457 16.90 14.29 20.75
C TYR A 457 18.32 14.81 20.47
N GLY A 458 18.47 16.11 20.29
CA GLY A 458 19.75 16.78 20.08
C GLY A 458 20.69 16.60 21.26
N ALA A 459 20.22 16.82 22.50
CA ALA A 459 20.99 16.61 23.72
C ALA A 459 21.41 15.16 23.90
N HIS A 460 20.50 14.20 23.65
CA HIS A 460 20.83 12.79 23.68
C HIS A 460 21.93 12.44 22.66
N ARG A 461 21.83 13.00 21.45
CA ARG A 461 22.82 12.77 20.39
C ARG A 461 24.17 13.42 20.69
N THR A 462 24.20 14.62 21.25
CA THR A 462 25.45 15.30 21.64
C THR A 462 26.13 14.61 22.82
N ILE A 463 25.37 14.13 23.82
CA ILE A 463 25.90 13.33 24.93
C ILE A 463 26.51 12.03 24.39
N ASN A 464 25.79 11.30 23.53
CA ASN A 464 26.32 10.08 22.93
C ASN A 464 27.57 10.34 22.07
N PHE A 465 27.60 11.47 21.35
CA PHE A 465 28.78 11.88 20.60
C PHE A 465 29.97 12.24 21.50
N ALA A 466 29.72 12.92 22.63
CA ALA A 466 30.75 13.23 23.62
C ALA A 466 31.28 11.96 24.29
N LEU A 467 30.40 11.02 24.67
CA LEU A 467 30.78 9.71 25.20
C LEU A 467 31.60 8.91 24.18
N TRP A 468 31.19 8.94 22.91
CA TRP A 468 31.95 8.33 21.82
C TRP A 468 33.34 8.96 21.65
N LEU A 469 33.46 10.29 21.75
CA LEU A 469 34.74 11.01 21.71
C LEU A 469 35.63 10.61 22.88
N VAL A 470 35.11 10.63 24.11
CA VAL A 470 35.84 10.21 25.32
C VAL A 470 36.31 8.76 25.23
N TRP A 471 35.45 7.87 24.73
CA TRP A 471 35.80 6.47 24.52
C TRP A 471 36.88 6.31 23.45
N ARG A 472 36.81 7.09 22.36
CA ARG A 472 37.80 7.07 21.28
C ARG A 472 39.15 7.63 21.72
N THR A 473 39.17 8.75 22.45
CA THR A 473 40.40 9.32 23.00
C THR A 473 40.98 8.43 24.10
N GLY A 474 40.14 7.83 24.95
CA GLY A 474 40.54 6.84 25.95
C GLY A 474 41.22 5.61 25.33
N ARG A 475 40.69 5.08 24.21
CA ARG A 475 41.34 4.00 23.45
C ARG A 475 42.68 4.42 22.86
N ALA A 476 42.78 5.64 22.32
CA ALA A 476 44.04 6.16 21.77
C ALA A 476 45.12 6.34 22.85
N CYS A 477 44.75 6.92 24.00
CA CYS A 477 45.65 7.08 25.15
C CYS A 477 46.04 5.72 25.76
N GLY A 478 45.10 4.78 25.86
CA GLY A 478 45.38 3.42 26.33
C GLY A 478 46.36 2.66 25.42
N ALA A 479 46.27 2.86 24.11
CA ALA A 479 47.23 2.31 23.15
C ALA A 479 48.63 2.92 23.30
N LEU A 480 48.72 4.22 23.62
CA LEU A 480 49.99 4.89 23.92
C LEU A 480 50.60 4.37 25.24
N PHE A 481 49.80 4.23 26.29
CA PHE A 481 50.27 3.72 27.60
C PHE A 481 50.70 2.24 27.55
N ARG A 482 50.04 1.42 26.71
CA ARG A 482 50.48 0.03 26.49
C ARG A 482 51.78 -0.07 25.69
N ARG A 483 52.13 0.93 24.87
CA ARG A 483 53.42 0.95 24.16
C ARG A 483 54.61 1.31 25.06
N THR A 484 54.38 2.00 26.17
CA THR A 484 55.43 2.34 27.15
C THR A 484 55.67 1.26 28.19
N ALA A 485 54.80 0.24 28.27
CA ALA A 485 55.09 -0.96 29.05
C ALA A 485 56.14 -1.79 28.30
N THR A 486 57.40 -1.47 28.53
CA THR A 486 58.55 -2.26 28.09
C THR A 486 58.27 -3.72 28.46
N PRO A 487 58.22 -4.65 27.50
CA PRO A 487 58.03 -6.05 27.83
C PRO A 487 59.09 -6.46 28.85
N PRO A 488 58.72 -7.11 29.97
CA PRO A 488 59.70 -7.60 30.92
C PRO A 488 60.70 -8.46 30.14
N ALA A 489 61.99 -8.14 30.29
CA ALA A 489 63.09 -8.84 29.67
C ALA A 489 62.86 -10.34 29.86
N THR A 490 62.44 -11.00 28.79
CA THR A 490 62.21 -12.43 28.80
C THR A 490 63.60 -13.03 28.84
N ASP A 491 63.95 -13.59 29.99
CA ASP A 491 65.15 -14.38 30.19
C ASP A 491 65.32 -15.33 29.01
N GLN A 492 66.45 -15.18 28.33
CA GLN A 492 66.89 -16.09 27.28
C GLN A 492 66.83 -17.54 27.81
N PRO A 493 66.00 -18.43 27.23
CA PRO A 493 66.18 -19.84 27.47
C PRO A 493 67.50 -20.29 26.82
N PRO A 494 68.28 -21.16 27.48
CA PRO A 494 69.59 -21.58 27.02
C PRO A 494 69.51 -22.30 25.67
N ALA A 495 70.45 -21.96 24.79
CA ALA A 495 70.70 -22.67 23.55
C ALA A 495 70.96 -24.16 23.83
N GLY A 496 70.00 -25.01 23.48
CA GLY A 496 70.19 -26.45 23.61
C GLY A 496 68.92 -27.24 23.36
N GLN A 497 68.64 -27.51 22.08
CA GLN A 497 68.40 -28.86 21.55
C GLN A 497 67.72 -28.76 20.18
N ALA A 498 68.54 -28.91 19.15
CA ALA A 498 68.12 -29.40 17.86
C ALA A 498 67.73 -30.89 18.02
N MET A 499 66.48 -31.25 17.71
CA MET A 499 66.14 -32.63 17.33
C MET A 499 64.84 -32.64 16.51
N THR A 500 65.03 -32.82 15.19
CA THR A 500 64.34 -33.79 14.32
C THR A 500 62.86 -34.15 14.59
N GLN A 501 62.00 -33.82 13.63
CA GLN A 501 60.90 -34.62 13.04
C GLN A 501 60.27 -33.71 11.97
N THR A 502 60.45 -33.87 10.65
CA THR A 502 60.33 -35.02 9.74
C THR A 502 58.95 -35.70 9.79
N ALA A 503 58.18 -35.42 8.73
CA ALA A 503 57.26 -36.31 7.99
C ALA A 503 55.73 -36.24 8.25
N LEU A 504 55.03 -36.33 7.09
CA LEU A 504 53.65 -36.80 6.84
C LEU A 504 52.54 -35.80 7.19
N SER A 505 51.55 -35.45 6.37
CA SER A 505 50.88 -36.04 5.18
C SER A 505 50.01 -34.89 4.60
N ALA A 506 49.73 -34.66 3.31
CA ALA A 506 49.38 -35.50 2.17
C ALA A 506 48.07 -36.29 2.33
N SER A 507 46.94 -35.60 2.16
CA SER A 507 45.83 -35.98 1.27
C SER A 507 44.82 -34.85 1.18
#